data_AF-A0A6J1PTQ9-F1
#
_entry.id   AF-A0A6J1PTQ9-F1
#
_cell.length_a   1.000
_cell.length_b   1.000
_cell.length_c   1.000
_cell.angle_alpha   90.00
_cell.angle_beta   90.00
_cell.angle_gamma   90.00
#
_symmetry.space_group_name_H-M   'P 1'
#
loop_
_entity.id
_entity.type
_entity.pdbx_description
1 polymer ?
#
loop_
_entity_poly.entity_id
_entity_poly.type
_entity_poly.pdbx_seq_one_letter_code
_entity_poly.pdbx_strand_id
1 'polypeptide(L)'
;MIRKEDQYFKVNKVLLLTIGLWPFQQSNFTRFQHIFISAIFTTFITFQLTAFATLNCTSELFMKILSFVSLFTVSIVKYYVFLFHIEGVKDLLMQIQYVRNELKDKNETAIIKKYDCIAKRYTVALTSKTIFIVFKYNGTHCQYNM
;
A
#
# COMPACT_ATOMS: atom_id res chain seq x y z
N MET A 1 -13.01 -1.81 28.54
CA MET A 1 -13.54 -3.01 27.85
C MET A 1 -13.08 -2.97 26.41
N ILE A 2 -12.15 -3.83 25.99
CA ILE A 2 -11.74 -3.95 24.59
C ILE A 2 -12.81 -4.78 23.90
N ARG A 3 -13.60 -4.15 23.02
CA ARG A 3 -14.70 -4.78 22.28
C ARG A 3 -14.08 -5.79 21.31
N LYS A 4 -14.59 -7.03 21.22
CA LYS A 4 -14.07 -8.11 20.34
C LYS A 4 -13.91 -7.68 18.86
N GLU A 5 -14.57 -6.60 18.48
CA GLU A 5 -14.51 -5.89 17.20
C GLU A 5 -13.10 -5.39 16.81
N ASP A 6 -12.27 -4.97 17.78
CA ASP A 6 -10.91 -4.45 17.52
C ASP A 6 -9.91 -5.55 17.10
N GLN A 7 -10.18 -6.80 17.45
CA GLN A 7 -9.22 -7.88 17.33
C GLN A 7 -9.16 -8.47 15.92
N TYR A 8 -10.27 -8.37 15.16
CA TYR A 8 -10.39 -8.94 13.83
C TYR A 8 -9.87 -8.01 12.73
N PHE A 9 -10.17 -6.73 12.85
CA PHE A 9 -9.57 -5.72 11.99
C PHE A 9 -8.13 -5.41 12.36
N LYS A 10 -7.57 -6.00 13.41
CA LYS A 10 -6.24 -5.65 13.93
C LYS A 10 -5.15 -5.65 12.85
N VAL A 11 -5.15 -6.62 11.94
CA VAL A 11 -4.14 -6.68 10.86
C VAL A 11 -4.38 -5.61 9.80
N ASN A 12 -5.59 -5.49 9.25
CA ASN A 12 -5.92 -4.47 8.25
C ASN A 12 -5.80 -3.06 8.83
N LYS A 13 -6.19 -2.86 10.09
CA LYS A 13 -6.04 -1.64 10.88
C LYS A 13 -4.58 -1.27 11.07
N VAL A 14 -3.72 -2.22 11.47
CA VAL A 14 -2.27 -1.98 11.57
C VAL A 14 -1.68 -1.65 10.20
N LEU A 15 -2.05 -2.36 9.13
CA LEU A 15 -1.60 -2.05 7.76
C LEU A 15 -2.00 -0.63 7.32
N LEU A 16 -3.28 -0.29 7.43
CA LEU A 16 -3.81 1.03 7.10
C LEU A 16 -3.19 2.12 7.99
N LEU A 17 -2.96 1.85 9.28
CA LEU A 17 -2.27 2.77 10.20
C LEU A 17 -0.79 2.98 9.82
N THR A 18 -0.08 1.91 9.43
CA THR A 18 1.34 1.99 9.06
C THR A 18 1.52 2.80 7.78
N ILE A 19 0.55 2.71 6.86
CA ILE A 19 0.50 3.47 5.61
C ILE A 19 -0.02 4.91 5.83
N GLY A 20 -0.66 5.20 6.97
CA GLY A 20 -1.30 6.49 7.23
C GLY A 20 -2.62 6.69 6.46
N LEU A 21 -3.26 5.59 6.07
CA LEU A 21 -4.53 5.57 5.34
C LEU A 21 -5.74 5.26 6.26
N TRP A 22 -5.53 5.20 7.58
CA TRP A 22 -6.60 4.84 8.50
C TRP A 22 -7.63 5.98 8.68
N PRO A 23 -8.91 5.76 8.34
CA PRO A 23 -9.91 6.84 8.26
C PRO A 23 -10.44 7.33 9.62
N PHE A 24 -10.35 6.51 10.68
CA PHE A 24 -10.95 6.85 11.98
C PHE A 24 -10.06 7.67 12.91
N GLN A 25 -8.75 7.75 12.63
CA GLN A 25 -7.80 8.44 13.50
C GLN A 25 -6.83 9.27 12.68
N GLN A 26 -7.33 10.40 12.18
CA GLN A 26 -6.54 11.42 11.50
C GLN A 26 -5.85 12.28 12.55
N SER A 27 -4.77 11.76 13.12
CA SER A 27 -3.92 12.51 14.07
C SER A 27 -2.81 13.25 13.33
N ASN A 28 -2.07 14.12 14.03
CA ASN A 28 -0.87 14.76 13.49
C ASN A 28 0.14 13.74 12.90
N PHE A 29 0.14 12.50 13.40
CA PHE A 29 0.96 11.41 12.88
C PHE A 29 0.60 11.02 11.44
N THR A 30 -0.69 10.96 11.11
CA THR A 30 -1.17 10.63 9.76
C THR A 30 -0.74 11.69 8.74
N ARG A 31 -0.78 12.97 9.15
CA ARG A 31 -0.29 14.10 8.35
C ARG A 31 1.22 14.01 8.11
N PHE A 32 1.98 13.64 9.14
CA PHE A 32 3.42 13.42 9.02
C PHE A 32 3.75 12.25 8.09
N GLN A 33 3.04 11.12 8.20
CA GLN A 33 3.18 9.98 7.29
C GLN A 33 2.92 10.38 5.84
N HIS A 34 1.90 11.20 5.58
CA HIS A 34 1.60 11.68 4.24
C HIS A 34 2.73 12.55 3.66
N ILE A 35 3.27 13.49 4.45
CA ILE A 35 4.41 14.33 4.06
C ILE A 35 5.63 13.45 3.78
N PHE A 36 5.92 12.49 4.66
CA PHE A 36 7.05 11.58 4.51
C PHE A 36 6.94 10.71 3.25
N ILE A 37 5.77 10.13 3.00
CA ILE A 37 5.49 9.34 1.79
C ILE A 37 5.60 10.21 0.53
N SER A 38 5.04 11.43 0.56
CA SER A 38 5.15 12.37 -0.55
C SER A 38 6.61 12.75 -0.83
N ALA A 39 7.43 12.96 0.21
CA ALA A 39 8.84 13.28 0.06
C ALA A 39 9.62 12.13 -0.59
N ILE A 40 9.37 10.88 -0.17
CA ILE A 40 9.97 9.67 -0.78
C ILE A 40 9.61 9.58 -2.27
N PHE A 41 8.36 9.84 -2.62
CA PHE A 41 7.96 9.80 -4.03
C PHE A 41 8.63 10.90 -4.85
N THR A 42 8.73 12.12 -4.32
CA THR A 42 9.41 13.22 -5.01
C THR A 42 10.88 12.90 -5.24
N THR A 43 11.60 12.40 -4.23
CA THR A 43 13.02 12.04 -4.38
C THR A 43 13.23 10.88 -5.35
N PHE A 44 12.30 9.93 -5.37
CA PHE A 44 12.34 8.83 -6.33
C PHE A 44 12.16 9.32 -7.77
N ILE A 45 11.19 10.21 -8.03
CA ILE A 45 10.96 10.77 -9.36
C ILE A 45 12.18 11.58 -9.81
N THR A 46 12.75 12.41 -8.95
CA THR A 46 13.93 13.22 -9.30
C THR A 46 15.15 12.35 -9.59
N PHE A 47 15.41 11.31 -8.79
CA PHE A 47 16.51 10.38 -9.03
C PHE A 47 16.40 9.68 -10.41
N GLN A 48 15.19 9.24 -10.77
CA GLN A 48 14.96 8.58 -12.06
C GLN A 48 15.12 9.55 -13.24
N LEU A 49 14.69 10.81 -13.10
CA LEU A 49 14.88 11.85 -14.11
C LEU A 49 16.37 12.20 -14.30
N THR A 50 17.13 12.28 -13.20
CA THR A 50 18.58 12.53 -13.26
C THR A 50 19.32 11.38 -13.92
N ALA A 51 18.99 10.12 -13.57
CA ALA A 51 19.58 8.93 -14.20
C ALA A 51 19.26 8.86 -15.70
N PHE A 52 18.05 9.24 -16.10
CA PHE A 52 17.67 9.35 -17.52
C PHE A 52 18.49 10.40 -18.27
N ALA A 53 18.79 11.55 -17.64
CA ALA A 53 19.57 12.61 -18.25
C ALA A 53 21.08 12.30 -18.37
N THR A 54 21.61 11.39 -17.54
CA THR A 54 23.05 11.04 -17.52
C THR A 54 23.41 9.78 -18.31
N LEU A 55 22.47 8.87 -18.58
CA LEU A 55 22.74 7.67 -19.40
C LEU A 55 22.56 7.94 -20.89
N ASN A 56 23.59 7.65 -21.69
CA ASN A 56 23.45 7.44 -23.14
C ASN A 56 22.62 6.16 -23.36
N CYS A 57 21.32 6.31 -23.61
CA CYS A 57 20.33 5.25 -23.40
C CYS A 57 20.41 4.10 -24.44
N THR A 58 20.66 2.86 -23.97
CA THR A 58 20.25 1.64 -24.68
C THR A 58 18.75 1.43 -24.50
N SER A 59 18.01 1.13 -25.58
CA SER A 59 16.54 1.01 -25.56
C SER A 59 16.00 -0.01 -24.54
N GLU A 60 16.76 -1.05 -24.21
CA GLU A 60 16.37 -2.08 -23.22
C GLU A 60 16.32 -1.52 -21.78
N LEU A 61 17.35 -0.77 -21.38
CA LEU A 61 17.41 -0.13 -20.05
C LEU A 61 16.28 0.90 -19.90
N PHE A 62 16.01 1.66 -20.96
CA PHE A 62 14.91 2.62 -21.00
C PHE A 62 13.56 1.98 -20.72
N MET A 63 13.22 0.89 -21.43
CA MET A 63 11.94 0.20 -21.24
C MET A 63 11.78 -0.37 -19.83
N LYS A 64 12.88 -0.85 -19.22
CA LYS A 64 12.88 -1.37 -17.85
C LYS A 64 12.64 -0.26 -16.82
N ILE A 65 13.31 0.89 -16.96
CA ILE A 65 13.12 2.06 -16.09
C ILE A 65 11.69 2.58 -16.23
N LEU A 66 11.19 2.72 -17.46
CA LEU A 66 9.83 3.19 -17.73
C LEU A 66 8.77 2.25 -17.15
N SER A 67 8.96 0.94 -17.30
CA SER A 67 8.08 -0.06 -16.68
C SER A 67 8.07 0.06 -15.15
N PHE A 68 9.22 0.29 -14.52
CA PHE A 68 9.29 0.49 -13.08
C PHE A 68 8.58 1.79 -12.67
N VAL A 69 8.91 2.93 -13.30
CA VAL A 69 8.28 4.24 -13.03
C VAL A 69 6.77 4.16 -13.17
N SER A 70 6.25 3.52 -14.22
CA SER A 70 4.81 3.36 -14.42
C SER A 70 4.11 2.53 -13.32
N LEU A 71 4.77 1.53 -12.74
CA LEU A 71 4.24 0.80 -11.59
C LEU A 71 4.15 1.68 -10.33
N PHE A 72 5.15 2.55 -10.11
CA PHE A 72 5.14 3.49 -8.99
C PHE A 72 4.08 4.57 -9.16
N THR A 73 3.94 5.15 -10.37
CA THR A 73 2.92 6.19 -10.61
C THR A 73 1.50 5.67 -10.41
N VAL A 74 1.19 4.45 -10.85
CA VAL A 74 -0.11 3.81 -10.58
C VAL A 74 -0.35 3.66 -9.06
N SER A 75 0.69 3.31 -8.31
CA SER A 75 0.60 3.17 -6.86
C SER A 75 0.35 4.52 -6.17
N ILE A 76 0.99 5.59 -6.64
CA ILE A 76 0.80 6.97 -6.18
C ILE A 76 -0.64 7.45 -6.45
N VAL A 77 -1.12 7.25 -7.68
CA VAL A 77 -2.49 7.65 -8.05
C VAL A 77 -3.50 6.96 -7.15
N LYS A 78 -3.37 5.65 -6.93
CA LYS A 78 -4.25 4.90 -6.01
C LYS A 78 -4.20 5.44 -4.60
N TYR A 79 -3.01 5.78 -4.10
CA TYR A 79 -2.84 6.35 -2.77
C TYR A 79 -3.57 7.69 -2.62
N TYR A 80 -3.43 8.61 -3.59
CA TYR A 80 -4.14 9.89 -3.58
C TYR A 80 -5.65 9.74 -3.74
N VAL A 81 -6.12 8.85 -4.61
CA VAL A 81 -7.55 8.56 -4.77
C VAL A 81 -8.14 8.05 -3.44
N PHE A 82 -7.44 7.14 -2.77
CA PHE A 82 -7.88 6.63 -1.48
C PHE A 82 -7.88 7.74 -0.41
N LEU A 83 -6.88 8.61 -0.40
CA LEU A 83 -6.80 9.74 0.53
C LEU A 83 -7.97 10.70 0.33
N PHE A 84 -8.32 11.02 -0.93
CA PHE A 84 -9.43 11.91 -1.23
C PHE A 84 -10.80 11.27 -0.91
N HIS A 85 -10.91 9.95 -1.05
CA HIS A 85 -12.12 9.18 -0.75
C HIS A 85 -12.13 8.57 0.66
N ILE A 86 -11.33 9.12 1.58
CA ILE A 86 -11.18 8.55 2.92
C ILE A 86 -12.50 8.50 3.71
N GLU A 87 -13.42 9.44 3.47
CA GLU A 87 -14.77 9.43 4.04
C GLU A 87 -15.61 8.27 3.50
N GLY A 88 -15.63 8.03 2.19
CA GLY A 88 -16.34 6.88 1.61
C GLY A 88 -15.77 5.55 2.10
N VAL A 89 -14.45 5.45 2.26
CA VAL A 89 -13.80 4.28 2.86
C VAL A 89 -14.22 4.10 4.33
N LYS A 90 -14.33 5.20 5.08
CA LYS A 90 -14.79 5.19 6.48
C LYS A 90 -16.18 4.60 6.60
N ASP A 91 -17.09 5.03 5.74
CA ASP A 91 -18.49 4.59 5.75
C ASP A 91 -18.60 3.11 5.40
N LEU A 92 -17.88 2.65 4.37
CA LEU A 92 -17.81 1.23 4.03
C LEU A 92 -17.28 0.39 5.20
N LEU A 93 -16.24 0.87 5.88
CA LEU A 93 -15.66 0.17 7.02
C LEU A 93 -16.62 0.10 8.21
N MET A 94 -17.40 1.18 8.43
CA MET A 94 -18.44 1.22 9.45
C MET A 94 -19.59 0.25 9.13
N GLN A 95 -20.01 0.16 7.86
CA GLN A 95 -21.02 -0.81 7.44
C GLN A 95 -20.54 -2.26 7.64
N ILE A 96 -19.30 -2.57 7.27
CA ILE A 96 -18.74 -3.92 7.48
C ILE A 96 -18.71 -4.26 8.98
N GLN A 97 -18.38 -3.30 9.84
CA GLN A 97 -18.44 -3.51 11.29
C GLN A 97 -19.86 -3.73 11.79
N TYR A 98 -20.81 -2.94 11.31
CA TYR A 98 -22.22 -3.06 11.68
C TYR A 98 -22.77 -4.45 11.31
N VAL A 99 -22.65 -4.84 10.03
CA VAL A 99 -23.08 -6.16 9.54
C VAL A 99 -22.44 -7.26 10.35
N ARG A 100 -21.14 -7.16 10.63
CA ARG A 100 -20.44 -8.16 11.43
C ARG A 100 -20.96 -8.29 12.86
N ASN A 101 -21.36 -7.19 13.49
CA ASN A 101 -21.88 -7.20 14.86
C ASN A 101 -23.27 -7.84 14.95
N GLU A 102 -24.02 -7.80 13.85
CA GLU A 102 -25.34 -8.41 13.75
C GLU A 102 -25.27 -9.94 13.51
N LEU A 103 -24.16 -10.43 12.94
CA LEU A 103 -23.93 -11.85 12.69
C LEU A 103 -23.84 -12.64 14.00
N LYS A 104 -24.84 -13.48 14.25
CA LYS A 104 -24.89 -14.41 15.39
C LYS A 104 -24.57 -15.85 14.99
N ASP A 105 -24.64 -16.17 13.70
CA ASP A 105 -24.44 -17.53 13.22
C ASP A 105 -22.95 -17.91 13.17
N LYS A 106 -22.67 -19.15 13.60
CA LYS A 106 -21.31 -19.69 13.66
C LYS A 106 -20.76 -19.99 12.26
N ASN A 107 -21.61 -20.38 11.31
CA ASN A 107 -21.18 -20.66 9.93
C ASN A 107 -20.85 -19.36 9.20
N GLU A 108 -21.67 -18.31 9.33
CA GLU A 108 -21.37 -16.99 8.76
C GLU A 108 -20.06 -16.41 9.30
N THR A 109 -19.83 -16.57 10.61
CA THR A 109 -18.55 -16.21 11.23
C THR A 109 -17.38 -16.98 10.61
N ALA A 110 -17.53 -18.29 10.40
CA ALA A 110 -16.51 -19.14 9.78
C ALA A 110 -16.18 -18.71 8.34
N ILE A 111 -17.19 -18.30 7.56
CA ILE A 111 -17.01 -17.77 6.20
C ILE A 111 -16.15 -16.50 6.25
N ILE A 112 -16.46 -15.55 7.13
CA ILE A 112 -15.67 -14.33 7.29
C ILE A 112 -14.23 -14.64 7.70
N LYS A 113 -14.00 -15.62 8.59
CA LYS A 113 -12.64 -16.04 8.97
C LYS A 113 -11.85 -16.56 7.77
N LYS A 114 -12.50 -17.34 6.89
CA LYS A 114 -11.88 -17.90 5.68
C LYS A 114 -11.42 -16.79 4.74
N TYR A 115 -12.28 -15.80 4.47
CA TYR A 115 -11.93 -14.66 3.63
C TYR A 115 -10.85 -13.77 4.24
N ASP A 116 -10.86 -13.56 5.57
CA ASP A 116 -9.79 -12.84 6.27
C ASP A 116 -8.43 -13.54 6.12
N CYS A 117 -8.39 -14.88 6.19
CA CYS A 117 -7.16 -15.65 5.96
C CYS A 117 -6.67 -15.52 4.51
N ILE A 118 -7.58 -15.60 3.54
CA ILE A 118 -7.26 -15.42 2.11
C ILE A 118 -6.71 -14.02 1.86
N ALA A 119 -7.39 -12.98 2.35
CA ALA A 119 -6.95 -11.60 2.23
C ALA A 119 -5.54 -11.40 2.80
N LYS A 120 -5.24 -11.95 3.99
CA LYS A 120 -3.89 -11.90 4.58
C LYS A 120 -2.83 -12.54 3.69
N ARG A 121 -3.12 -13.73 3.13
CA ARG A 121 -2.18 -14.41 2.22
C ARG A 121 -1.93 -13.59 0.96
N TYR A 122 -2.97 -13.00 0.38
CA TYR A 122 -2.82 -12.10 -0.77
C TYR A 122 -1.99 -10.87 -0.44
N THR A 123 -2.23 -10.22 0.70
CA THR A 123 -1.44 -9.06 1.15
C THR A 123 0.04 -9.43 1.29
N VAL A 124 0.37 -10.56 1.92
CA VAL A 124 1.76 -11.03 2.06
C VAL A 124 2.39 -11.34 0.70
N ALA A 125 1.67 -12.03 -0.19
CA ALA A 125 2.18 -12.35 -1.52
C ALA A 125 2.42 -11.10 -2.38
N LEU A 126 1.55 -10.09 -2.26
CA LEU A 126 1.70 -8.81 -2.95
C LEU A 126 2.91 -8.03 -2.42
N THR A 127 3.06 -7.90 -1.10
CA THR A 127 4.19 -7.17 -0.52
C THR A 127 5.52 -7.87 -0.82
N SER A 128 5.58 -9.20 -0.74
CA SER A 128 6.79 -9.95 -1.07
C SER A 128 7.19 -9.78 -2.53
N LYS A 129 6.22 -9.79 -3.45
CA LYS A 129 6.46 -9.61 -4.88
C LYS A 129 7.00 -8.20 -5.18
N THR A 130 6.43 -7.17 -4.57
CA THR A 130 6.91 -5.78 -4.73
C THR A 130 8.34 -5.63 -4.21
N ILE A 131 8.64 -6.18 -3.03
CA ILE A 131 10.00 -6.14 -2.45
C ILE A 131 11.00 -6.85 -3.38
N PHE A 132 10.67 -8.02 -3.91
CA PHE A 132 11.53 -8.76 -4.83
C PHE A 132 11.82 -7.97 -6.13
N ILE A 133 10.80 -7.30 -6.69
CA ILE A 133 10.97 -6.44 -7.88
C ILE A 133 11.93 -5.28 -7.58
N VAL A 134 11.78 -4.63 -6.43
CA VAL A 134 12.66 -3.52 -6.01
C VAL A 134 14.10 -3.99 -5.80
N PHE A 135 14.32 -5.12 -5.13
CA PHE A 135 15.66 -5.69 -4.95
C PHE A 135 16.31 -6.06 -6.29
N LYS A 136 15.56 -6.68 -7.20
CA LYS A 136 16.07 -7.01 -8.55
C LYS A 136 16.44 -5.75 -9.33
N TYR A 137 15.66 -4.69 -9.21
CA TYR A 137 15.94 -3.40 -9.86
C TYR A 137 17.23 -2.77 -9.32
N ASN A 138 17.35 -2.63 -7.99
CA ASN A 138 18.53 -2.07 -7.33
C ASN A 138 19.81 -2.89 -7.58
N GLY A 139 19.70 -4.23 -7.63
CA GLY A 139 20.81 -5.11 -7.99
C GLY A 139 21.32 -4.89 -9.41
N THR A 140 20.42 -4.69 -10.39
CA THR A 140 20.84 -4.33 -11.76
C THR A 140 21.40 -2.93 -11.89
N HIS A 141 20.94 -1.95 -11.09
CA HIS A 141 21.51 -0.60 -11.11
C HIS A 141 22.96 -0.57 -10.56
N CYS A 142 23.32 -1.46 -9.63
CA CYS A 142 24.71 -1.59 -9.15
C CYS A 142 25.67 -2.18 -10.19
N GLN A 143 25.20 -3.03 -11.12
CA GLN A 143 26.06 -3.63 -12.15
C GLN A 143 26.38 -2.69 -13.32
N TYR A 144 25.58 -1.63 -13.54
CA TYR A 144 25.79 -0.68 -14.63
C TYR A 144 26.54 0.60 -14.21
N ASN A 145 26.79 0.79 -12.91
CA ASN A 145 27.47 1.95 -12.33
C ASN A 145 28.91 1.64 -11.85
N MET A 146 29.46 0.48 -12.23
CA MET A 146 30.85 0.07 -12.01
C MET A 146 31.52 -0.17 -13.36
#